data_AF-A0A2N6VIV6-F1
#
_entry.id   AF-A0A2N6VIV6-F1
#
_cell.length_a   1.000
_cell.length_b   1.000
_cell.length_c   1.000
_cell.angle_alpha   90.00
_cell.angle_beta   90.00
_cell.angle_gamma   90.00
#
_symmetry.space_group_name_H-M   'P 1'
#
loop_
_entity.id
_entity.type
_entity.pdbx_description
1 polymer ?
#
loop_
_entity_poly.entity_id
_entity_poly.type
_entity_poly.pdbx_seq_one_letter_code
_entity_poly.pdbx_strand_id
1 'polypeptide(L)'
;MIAFGAAFVLPVLMVGLNMLDLLSARTIRRSWRWLVVLVFVFAAIATPTPDAVSMFYLVIPMLFNSVLVAAPTGAGKTVVAQFSIALAVARGVRVFYTAPIKALSNQKFNELVEAYGADRVGLLTGDTSINRDAQIVV
;
A
#
# COMPACT_ATOMS: atom_id res chain seq x y z
N MET A 1 -23.58 -11.53 -2.00
CA MET A 1 -22.49 -11.11 -2.90
C MET A 1 -22.36 -9.59 -3.06
N ILE A 2 -23.44 -8.80 -3.10
CA ILE A 2 -23.38 -7.33 -3.27
C ILE A 2 -22.74 -6.61 -2.06
N ALA A 3 -22.96 -7.11 -0.83
CA ALA A 3 -22.34 -6.56 0.38
C ALA A 3 -20.80 -6.66 0.39
N PHE A 4 -20.23 -7.64 -0.31
CA PHE A 4 -18.79 -7.86 -0.39
C PHE A 4 -18.11 -6.70 -1.14
N GLY A 5 -18.66 -6.30 -2.30
CA GLY A 5 -18.13 -5.16 -3.06
C GLY A 5 -18.30 -3.82 -2.35
N ALA A 6 -19.43 -3.59 -1.68
CA ALA A 6 -19.71 -2.33 -0.99
C ALA A 6 -18.72 -2.01 0.14
N ALA A 7 -18.27 -3.03 0.89
CA ALA A 7 -17.30 -2.87 1.97
C ALA A 7 -15.90 -2.48 1.46
N PHE A 8 -15.52 -2.93 0.27
CA PHE A 8 -14.25 -2.57 -0.38
C PHE A 8 -14.30 -1.25 -1.16
N VAL A 9 -15.49 -0.80 -1.57
CA VAL A 9 -15.69 0.49 -2.26
C VAL A 9 -15.67 1.67 -1.29
N LEU A 10 -16.17 1.50 -0.06
CA LEU A 10 -16.18 2.54 0.97
C LEU A 10 -14.80 3.20 1.25
N PRO A 11 -13.70 2.44 1.43
CA PRO A 11 -12.36 3.00 1.62
C PRO A 11 -11.90 3.81 0.41
N VAL A 12 -12.13 3.30 -0.80
CA VAL A 12 -11.74 3.95 -2.06
C VAL A 12 -12.54 5.23 -2.28
N LEU A 13 -13.84 5.19 -1.98
CA LEU A 13 -14.75 6.32 -2.10
C LEU A 13 -14.43 7.41 -1.06
N MET A 14 -14.05 7.03 0.17
CA MET A 14 -13.57 7.99 1.17
C MET A 14 -12.26 8.67 0.75
N VAL A 15 -11.31 7.93 0.16
CA VAL A 15 -10.06 8.51 -0.37
C VAL A 15 -10.34 9.39 -1.60
N GLY A 16 -11.26 8.99 -2.48
CA GLY A 16 -11.68 9.79 -3.63
C GLY A 16 -12.35 11.10 -3.22
N LEU A 17 -13.23 11.07 -2.22
CA LEU A 17 -13.86 12.27 -1.65
C LEU A 17 -12.86 13.19 -0.94
N ASN A 18 -11.76 12.66 -0.38
CA ASN A 18 -10.65 13.47 0.13
C ASN A 18 -9.90 14.21 -0.98
N MET A 19 -9.72 13.57 -2.14
CA MET A 19 -9.07 14.18 -3.31
C MET A 19 -9.94 15.26 -3.96
N LEU A 20 -11.26 15.21 -3.77
CA LEU A 20 -12.21 16.25 -4.20
C LEU A 20 -12.37 17.38 -3.18
N ASP A 21 -11.55 17.40 -2.12
CA ASP A 21 -11.60 18.36 -1.00
C ASP A 21 -12.95 18.38 -0.24
N LEU A 22 -13.80 17.36 -0.46
CA LEU A 22 -15.11 17.21 0.17
C LEU A 22 -15.03 16.59 1.57
N LEU A 23 -13.93 15.88 1.87
CA LEU A 23 -13.69 15.27 3.18
C LEU A 23 -12.32 15.68 3.70
N SER A 24 -12.30 16.32 4.88
CA SER A 24 -11.03 16.67 5.54
C SER A 24 -10.27 15.43 5.99
N ALA A 25 -8.98 15.35 5.64
CA ALA A 25 -8.06 14.27 6.01
C ALA A 25 -8.00 13.93 7.53
N ARG A 26 -8.42 14.86 8.40
CA ARG A 26 -8.54 14.65 9.85
C ARG A 26 -9.67 13.68 10.22
N THR A 27 -10.78 13.70 9.50
CA THR A 27 -11.93 12.81 9.72
C THR A 27 -11.61 11.39 9.26
N ILE A 28 -10.89 11.27 8.14
CA ILE A 28 -10.44 9.98 7.59
C ILE A 28 -9.55 9.24 8.59
N ARG A 29 -8.62 9.95 9.26
CA ARG A 29 -7.71 9.33 10.23
C ARG A 29 -8.42 8.76 11.46
N ARG A 30 -9.55 9.36 11.87
CA ARG A 30 -10.36 8.88 13.01
C ARG A 30 -11.21 7.66 12.65
N SER A 31 -11.77 7.63 11.44
CA SER A 31 -12.64 6.53 10.98
C SER A 31 -11.87 5.35 10.36
N TRP A 32 -10.60 5.55 9.98
CA TRP A 32 -9.75 4.51 9.36
C TRP A 32 -9.63 3.25 10.23
N ARG A 33 -9.55 3.41 11.56
CA ARG A 33 -9.42 2.27 12.49
C ARG A 33 -10.67 1.38 12.48
N TRP A 34 -11.85 1.99 12.47
CA TRP A 34 -13.13 1.26 12.42
C TRP A 34 -13.34 0.57 11.07
N LEU A 35 -12.90 1.19 9.98
CA LEU A 35 -13.00 0.62 8.65
C LEU A 35 -12.08 -0.60 8.47
N VAL A 36 -10.86 -0.56 9.00
CA VAL A 36 -9.95 -1.73 9.04
C VAL A 36 -10.57 -2.88 9.85
N VAL A 37 -11.14 -2.59 11.01
CA VAL A 37 -11.81 -3.60 11.85
C VAL A 37 -13.01 -4.21 11.12
N LEU A 38 -13.82 -3.41 10.43
CA LEU A 38 -15.00 -3.89 9.72
C LEU A 38 -14.63 -4.78 8.53
N VAL A 39 -13.64 -4.40 7.72
CA VAL A 39 -13.13 -5.24 6.62
C VAL A 39 -12.56 -6.55 7.16
N PHE A 40 -11.86 -6.49 8.30
CA PHE A 40 -11.26 -7.68 8.92
C PHE A 40 -12.31 -8.65 9.48
N VAL A 41 -13.29 -8.15 10.24
CA VAL A 41 -14.40 -8.95 10.77
C VAL A 41 -15.21 -9.55 9.63
N PHE A 42 -15.46 -8.79 8.57
CA PHE A 42 -16.19 -9.29 7.41
C PHE A 42 -15.39 -10.34 6.62
N ALA A 43 -14.08 -10.17 6.44
CA ALA A 43 -13.21 -11.16 5.83
C ALA A 43 -13.17 -12.47 6.64
N ALA A 44 -13.09 -12.37 7.98
CA ALA A 44 -13.11 -13.51 8.88
C ALA A 44 -14.44 -14.28 8.84
N ILE A 45 -15.57 -13.59 8.66
CA ILE A 45 -16.88 -14.24 8.50
C ILE A 45 -17.03 -14.88 7.11
N ALA A 46 -16.42 -14.28 6.08
CA ALA A 46 -16.53 -14.74 4.70
C ALA A 46 -15.61 -15.93 4.35
N THR A 47 -14.66 -16.30 5.21
CA THR A 47 -13.73 -17.42 5.00
C THR A 47 -13.81 -18.45 6.14
N PRO A 48 -14.41 -19.64 5.93
CA PRO A 48 -14.42 -20.69 6.92
C PRO A 48 -13.17 -21.55 6.76
N THR A 49 -12.00 -21.04 7.16
CA THR A 49 -10.81 -21.88 7.41
C THR A 49 -10.22 -21.58 8.80
N PRO A 50 -9.63 -22.58 9.50
CA PRO A 50 -9.26 -22.50 10.92
C PRO A 50 -8.12 -21.52 11.27
N ASP A 51 -7.70 -20.67 10.35
CA ASP A 51 -6.49 -19.85 10.41
C ASP A 51 -6.72 -18.46 11.05
N ALA A 52 -7.85 -18.24 11.74
CA ALA A 52 -8.10 -17.00 12.48
C ALA A 52 -6.96 -16.67 13.46
N VAL A 53 -6.38 -17.68 14.13
CA VAL A 53 -5.24 -17.51 15.03
C VAL A 53 -3.99 -17.05 14.28
N SER A 54 -3.69 -17.64 13.12
CA SER A 54 -2.58 -17.23 12.24
C SER A 54 -2.81 -15.84 11.64
N MET A 55 -4.05 -15.49 11.32
CA MET A 55 -4.43 -14.14 10.89
C MET A 55 -4.24 -13.11 12.00
N PHE A 56 -4.61 -13.41 13.25
CA PHE A 56 -4.32 -12.53 14.39
C PHE A 56 -2.82 -12.38 14.64
N TYR A 57 -2.03 -13.46 14.53
CA TYR A 57 -0.57 -13.41 14.64
C TYR A 57 0.11 -12.57 13.55
N LEU A 58 -0.44 -12.54 12.33
CA LEU A 58 0.06 -11.70 11.23
C LEU A 58 -0.36 -10.23 11.40
N VAL A 59 -1.58 -9.99 11.89
CA VAL A 59 -2.18 -8.65 11.98
C VAL A 59 -1.69 -7.86 13.18
N ILE A 60 -1.37 -8.52 14.29
CA ILE A 60 -0.85 -7.86 15.50
C ILE A 60 0.44 -7.07 15.18
N PRO A 61 1.50 -7.64 14.58
CA PRO A 61 2.69 -6.88 14.18
C PRO A 61 2.38 -5.78 13.15
N MET A 62 1.44 -6.04 12.24
CA MET A 62 1.06 -5.10 11.18
C MET A 62 0.36 -3.85 11.71
N LEU A 63 -0.50 -3.98 12.72
CA LEU A 63 -1.21 -2.84 13.32
C LEU A 63 -0.29 -1.85 14.04
N PHE A 64 0.92 -2.26 14.44
CA PHE A 64 1.85 -1.40 15.16
C PHE A 64 2.87 -0.68 14.26
N ASN A 65 3.31 -1.25 13.12
CA ASN A 65 4.33 -0.61 12.26
C ASN A 65 4.29 -0.92 10.74
N SER A 66 3.45 -1.84 10.24
CA SER A 66 3.55 -2.29 8.84
C SER A 66 2.20 -2.64 8.21
N VAL A 67 1.89 -2.09 7.04
CA VAL A 67 0.59 -2.33 6.38
C VAL A 67 0.73 -3.41 5.31
N LEU A 68 -0.06 -4.47 5.40
CA LEU A 68 -0.24 -5.44 4.30
C LEU A 68 -1.49 -5.08 3.49
N VAL A 69 -1.34 -5.02 2.18
CA VAL A 69 -2.42 -4.64 1.26
C VAL A 69 -2.87 -5.86 0.44
N ALA A 70 -3.81 -6.62 1.00
CA ALA A 70 -4.43 -7.76 0.34
C ALA A 70 -5.71 -7.36 -0.43
N ALA A 71 -5.57 -6.62 -1.53
CA ALA A 71 -6.69 -6.30 -2.43
C ALA A 71 -6.72 -7.22 -3.68
N PRO A 72 -7.86 -7.50 -4.33
CA PRO A 72 -7.88 -8.17 -5.64
C PRO A 72 -7.13 -7.35 -6.72
N THR A 73 -6.65 -7.98 -7.79
CA THR A 73 -6.05 -7.24 -8.93
C THR A 73 -7.09 -6.27 -9.51
N GLY A 74 -6.70 -5.00 -9.70
CA GLY A 74 -7.62 -3.92 -10.10
C GLY A 74 -8.25 -3.12 -8.95
N ALA A 75 -8.07 -3.54 -7.69
CA ALA A 75 -8.68 -2.87 -6.52
C ALA A 75 -7.77 -1.83 -5.81
N GLY A 76 -6.72 -1.34 -6.47
CA GLY A 76 -5.94 -0.18 -5.98
C GLY A 76 -4.68 -0.48 -5.17
N LYS A 77 -4.12 -1.71 -5.20
CA LYS A 77 -2.78 -1.99 -4.60
C LYS A 77 -1.71 -1.00 -5.08
N THR A 78 -1.76 -0.64 -6.37
CA THR A 78 -0.85 0.30 -7.00
C THR A 78 -0.93 1.69 -6.37
N VAL A 79 -2.13 2.16 -6.06
CA VAL A 79 -2.35 3.48 -5.43
C VAL A 79 -1.75 3.50 -4.02
N VAL A 80 -1.91 2.41 -3.26
CA VAL A 80 -1.30 2.33 -1.92
C VAL A 80 0.22 2.31 -2.00
N ALA A 81 0.80 1.61 -2.98
CA ALA A 81 2.25 1.62 -3.20
C ALA A 81 2.77 3.01 -3.60
N GLN A 82 2.11 3.69 -4.54
CA GLN A 82 2.46 5.05 -4.96
C GLN A 82 2.34 6.05 -3.81
N PHE A 83 1.27 5.97 -3.02
CA PHE A 83 1.08 6.84 -1.86
C PHE A 83 2.14 6.60 -0.78
N SER A 84 2.54 5.35 -0.57
CA SER A 84 3.59 5.00 0.39
C SER A 84 4.95 5.57 -0.02
N ILE A 85 5.29 5.51 -1.31
CA ILE A 85 6.49 6.15 -1.86
C ILE A 85 6.42 7.67 -1.70
N ALA A 86 5.31 8.29 -2.10
CA ALA A 86 5.12 9.74 -1.97
C ALA A 86 5.22 10.22 -0.52
N LEU A 87 4.64 9.48 0.42
CA LEU A 87 4.70 9.78 1.85
C LEU A 87 6.12 9.62 2.41
N ALA A 88 6.86 8.60 1.96
CA ALA A 88 8.24 8.39 2.35
C ALA A 88 9.14 9.53 1.86
N VAL A 89 8.97 9.94 0.60
CA VAL A 89 9.68 11.09 0.01
C VAL A 89 9.38 12.37 0.80
N ALA A 90 8.10 12.66 1.07
CA ALA A 90 7.68 13.85 1.82
C ALA A 90 8.21 13.88 3.27
N ARG A 91 8.43 12.71 3.87
CA ARG A 91 8.99 12.59 5.23
C ARG A 91 10.52 12.50 5.25
N GLY A 92 11.19 12.51 4.10
CA GLY A 92 12.65 12.37 4.04
C GLY A 92 13.16 10.99 4.45
N VAL A 93 12.29 9.96 4.47
CA VAL A 93 12.67 8.59 4.84
C VAL A 93 12.92 7.74 3.61
N ARG A 94 13.75 6.70 3.74
CA ARG A 94 14.04 5.74 2.66
C ARG A 94 12.87 4.77 2.45
N VAL A 95 12.67 4.35 1.20
CA VAL A 95 11.65 3.36 0.82
C VAL A 95 12.23 2.32 -0.13
N PHE A 96 11.86 1.05 0.08
CA PHE A 96 12.20 -0.07 -0.79
C PHE A 96 10.95 -0.58 -1.49
N TYR A 97 11.00 -0.67 -2.81
CA TYR A 97 9.95 -1.24 -3.64
C TYR A 97 10.46 -2.55 -4.23
N THR A 98 9.82 -3.68 -3.90
CA THR A 98 10.26 -4.99 -4.40
C THR A 98 9.24 -5.55 -5.40
N ALA A 99 9.70 -5.94 -6.58
CA ALA A 99 8.89 -6.64 -7.58
C ALA A 99 9.40 -8.07 -7.81
N PRO A 100 8.51 -9.03 -8.14
CA PRO A 100 8.89 -10.44 -8.30
C PRO A 100 9.68 -10.74 -9.57
N ILE A 101 9.69 -9.82 -10.56
CA ILE A 101 10.32 -10.04 -11.87
C ILE A 101 11.15 -8.82 -12.24
N LYS A 102 12.38 -9.05 -12.73
CA LYS A 102 13.34 -8.01 -13.14
C LYS A 102 12.77 -6.98 -14.11
N ALA A 103 11.98 -7.44 -15.10
CA ALA A 103 11.34 -6.55 -16.06
C ALA A 103 10.43 -5.50 -15.38
N LEU A 104 9.68 -5.92 -14.34
CA LEU A 104 8.81 -5.03 -13.57
C LEU A 104 9.61 -4.07 -12.68
N SER A 105 10.72 -4.53 -12.08
CA SER A 105 11.64 -3.65 -11.35
C SER A 105 12.23 -2.57 -12.28
N ASN A 106 12.72 -2.96 -13.46
CA ASN A 106 13.28 -2.01 -14.44
C ASN A 106 12.24 -1.01 -14.94
N GLN A 107 11.04 -1.49 -15.26
CA GLN A 107 9.93 -0.61 -15.65
C GLN A 107 9.63 0.39 -14.53
N LYS A 108 9.53 -0.08 -13.28
CA LYS A 108 9.19 0.78 -12.16
C LYS A 108 10.30 1.76 -11.80
N PHE A 109 11.56 1.35 -11.96
CA PHE A 109 12.72 2.22 -11.81
C PHE A 109 12.63 3.40 -12.78
N ASN A 110 12.39 3.15 -14.08
CA ASN A 110 12.27 4.22 -15.07
C ASN A 110 11.10 5.17 -14.75
N GLU A 111 9.93 4.63 -14.37
CA GLU A 111 8.78 5.44 -13.95
C GLU A 111 9.10 6.34 -12.73
N LEU A 112 9.84 5.81 -11.76
CA LEU A 112 10.20 6.56 -10.55
C LEU A 112 11.31 7.57 -10.82
N VAL A 113 12.27 7.26 -11.69
CA VAL A 113 13.31 8.19 -12.16
C VAL A 113 12.68 9.39 -12.88
N GLU A 114 11.68 9.14 -13.74
CA GLU A 114 10.94 10.21 -14.41
C GLU A 114 10.17 11.09 -13.41
N ALA A 115 9.59 10.50 -12.37
CA ALA A 115 8.80 11.23 -11.37
C ALA A 115 9.62 11.98 -10.30
N TYR A 116 10.74 11.40 -9.83
CA TYR A 116 11.49 11.89 -8.66
C TYR A 116 12.95 12.30 -8.96
N GLY A 117 13.45 11.97 -10.16
CA GLY A 117 14.81 12.23 -10.61
C GLY A 117 15.78 11.08 -10.32
N ALA A 118 16.78 10.91 -11.18
CA ALA A 118 17.79 9.85 -11.08
C ALA A 118 18.64 9.92 -9.80
N ASP A 119 18.81 11.11 -9.23
CA ASP A 119 19.60 11.31 -8.00
C ASP A 119 18.95 10.66 -6.77
N ARG A 120 17.61 10.54 -6.78
CA ARG A 120 16.81 10.05 -5.64
C ARG A 120 16.34 8.61 -5.78
N VAL A 121 16.60 7.96 -6.92
CA VAL A 121 16.11 6.62 -7.24
C VAL A 121 17.27 5.68 -7.56
N GLY A 122 17.24 4.50 -6.95
CA GLY A 122 18.20 3.42 -7.14
C GLY A 122 17.52 2.14 -7.58
N LEU A 123 18.31 1.26 -8.19
CA LEU A 123 17.89 -0.07 -8.62
C LEU A 123 18.83 -1.09 -7.98
N LEU A 124 18.28 -2.03 -7.21
CA LEU A 124 19.01 -3.11 -6.57
C LEU A 124 18.48 -4.45 -7.09
N THR A 125 19.08 -4.94 -8.16
CA THR A 125 18.83 -6.29 -8.69
C THR A 125 20.05 -7.18 -8.46
N GLY A 126 19.87 -8.50 -8.60
CA GLY A 126 20.98 -9.46 -8.48
C GLY A 126 22.14 -9.19 -9.45
N ASP A 127 21.83 -8.65 -10.64
CA ASP A 127 22.81 -8.43 -11.70
C ASP A 127 23.33 -6.99 -11.78
N THR A 128 22.57 -6.03 -11.25
CA THR A 128 22.84 -4.60 -11.48
C THR A 128 22.40 -3.79 -10.28
N SER A 129 23.28 -2.88 -9.87
CA SER A 129 23.12 -2.03 -8.72
C SER A 129 23.41 -0.58 -9.12
N ILE A 130 22.38 0.26 -9.09
CA ILE A 130 22.46 1.69 -9.41
C ILE A 130 22.03 2.46 -8.17
N ASN A 131 22.83 3.43 -7.73
CA ASN A 131 22.48 4.38 -6.67
C ASN A 131 21.86 3.71 -5.41
N ARG A 132 22.57 2.76 -4.78
CA ARG A 132 22.05 2.00 -3.62
C ARG A 132 21.66 2.86 -2.43
N ASP A 133 22.27 4.04 -2.33
CA ASP A 133 22.02 5.00 -1.25
C ASP A 133 20.90 5.99 -1.56
N ALA A 134 20.22 5.81 -2.70
CA ALA A 134 19.04 6.55 -3.07
C ALA A 134 17.97 6.51 -1.99
N GLN A 135 17.13 7.54 -2.00
CA GLN A 135 15.98 7.61 -1.11
C GLN A 135 14.94 6.52 -1.45
N ILE A 136 14.78 6.23 -2.74
CA ILE A 136 13.86 5.23 -3.28
C ILE A 136 14.69 4.13 -3.92
N VAL A 137 14.56 2.88 -3.48
CA VAL A 137 15.29 1.74 -4.06
C VAL A 137 14.29 0.71 -4.60
N VAL A 138 14.48 0.30 -5.85
CA VAL A 138 13.62 -0.65 -6.60
C VAL A 138 14.32 -2.00 -6.80
#